data_AF-A0A6H1ZCK9-F1
#
_entry.id   AF-A0A6H1ZCK9-F1
#
_cell.length_a   1.000
_cell.length_b   1.000
_cell.length_c   1.000
_cell.angle_alpha   90.00
_cell.angle_beta   90.00
_cell.angle_gamma   90.00
#
_symmetry.space_group_name_H-M   'P 1'
#
loop_
_entity.id
_entity.type
_entity.pdbx_description
1 polymer ?
#
loop_
_entity_poly.entity_id
_entity_poly.type
_entity_poly.pdbx_seq_one_letter_code
_entity_poly.pdbx_strand_id
1 'polypeptide(L)'
;MDAYNMLQLLRDQVAEASASHWTDINLIRRLNVAQRKVAVLVQNYPAAWLLKSANLTPVASVITLPEDCAKPVYLEETTSGNPLTWLGNVRTRRVSRLTADSLGWTGAPEVYPLRNTLVVNQDSYTTGVTLWYDGRVPDLMAGTASAGAATSLTFPANSNVKHVDDYYNGVGIEVDSGTGAGTVGDVITDYAGATGVCVVTGTYGATSVFGTISLLPEETHHLILLEATLLAIAKPSSNIDKEVFQYYTNERREAIKEIKDWLETRIKGYGRVEITEDFI
;
A
#
# COMPACT_ATOMS: atom_id res chain seq x y z
N MET A 1 5.31 2.45 15.31
CA MET A 1 4.32 1.47 15.83
C MET A 1 4.09 0.38 14.80
N ASP A 2 4.16 -0.89 15.18
CA ASP A 2 3.94 -2.05 14.31
C ASP A 2 2.49 -2.58 14.37
N ALA A 3 2.19 -3.60 13.55
CA ALA A 3 0.87 -4.21 13.48
C ALA A 3 0.43 -4.92 14.77
N TYR A 4 1.36 -5.49 15.55
CA TYR A 4 1.00 -6.17 16.78
C TYR A 4 0.57 -5.17 17.84
N ASN A 5 1.32 -4.08 18.03
CA ASN A 5 0.93 -3.02 18.96
C ASN A 5 -0.38 -2.33 18.54
N MET A 6 -0.58 -2.09 17.23
CA MET A 6 -1.87 -1.58 16.72
C MET A 6 -3.03 -2.54 17.02
N LEU A 7 -2.80 -3.87 16.93
CA LEU A 7 -3.80 -4.87 17.25
C LEU A 7 -4.14 -4.88 18.74
N GLN A 8 -3.16 -4.78 19.64
CA GLN A 8 -3.40 -4.71 21.09
C GLN A 8 -4.19 -3.45 21.47
N LEU A 9 -3.83 -2.30 20.92
CA LEU A 9 -4.60 -1.07 21.15
C LEU A 9 -6.04 -1.17 20.62
N LEU A 10 -6.23 -1.79 19.46
CA LEU A 10 -7.57 -2.01 18.89
C LEU A 10 -8.41 -2.92 19.80
N ARG A 11 -7.79 -3.97 20.37
CA ARG A 11 -8.44 -4.86 21.35
C ARG A 11 -8.92 -4.11 22.59
N ASP A 12 -8.07 -3.26 23.13
CA ASP A 12 -8.42 -2.44 24.29
C ASP A 12 -9.58 -1.49 23.96
N GLN A 13 -9.58 -0.87 22.77
CA GLN A 13 -10.64 0.05 22.35
C GLN A 13 -12.00 -0.62 22.10
N VAL A 14 -12.02 -1.88 21.68
CA VAL A 14 -13.26 -2.66 21.54
C VAL A 14 -13.66 -3.41 22.82
N ALA A 15 -12.96 -3.14 23.93
CA ALA A 15 -13.15 -3.78 25.24
C ALA A 15 -13.02 -5.32 25.21
N GLU A 16 -12.10 -5.84 24.38
CA GLU A 16 -11.81 -7.27 24.28
C GLU A 16 -10.34 -7.58 24.58
N ALA A 17 -10.02 -7.57 25.88
CA ALA A 17 -8.69 -7.94 26.40
C ALA A 17 -8.22 -9.33 25.95
N SER A 18 -9.12 -10.22 25.52
CA SER A 18 -8.80 -11.49 24.88
C SER A 18 -9.82 -11.83 23.79
N ALA A 19 -9.44 -12.69 22.83
CA ALA A 19 -10.29 -13.07 21.70
C ALA A 19 -11.56 -13.79 22.18
N SER A 20 -12.69 -13.07 22.25
CA SER A 20 -13.98 -13.66 22.62
C SER A 20 -14.98 -13.51 21.47
N HIS A 21 -15.30 -12.28 21.10
CA HIS A 21 -16.21 -12.00 19.99
C HIS A 21 -15.45 -11.53 18.74
N TRP A 22 -14.35 -10.81 18.93
CA TRP A 22 -13.38 -10.48 17.88
C TRP A 22 -12.14 -11.39 17.94
N THR A 23 -12.00 -12.22 16.92
CA THR A 23 -10.73 -12.94 16.68
C THR A 23 -9.65 -11.97 16.17
N ASP A 24 -8.38 -12.27 16.45
CA ASP A 24 -7.25 -11.45 15.94
C ASP A 24 -7.30 -11.30 14.42
N ILE A 25 -7.63 -12.39 13.73
CA ILE A 25 -7.80 -12.46 12.28
C ILE A 25 -8.83 -11.41 11.81
N ASN A 26 -9.95 -11.26 12.51
CA ASN A 26 -10.98 -10.30 12.17
C ASN A 26 -10.53 -8.86 12.45
N LEU A 27 -9.87 -8.59 13.57
CA LEU A 27 -9.35 -7.27 13.91
C LEU A 27 -8.25 -6.81 12.94
N ILE A 28 -7.30 -7.69 12.61
CA ILE A 28 -6.28 -7.43 11.57
C ILE A 28 -6.95 -7.14 10.23
N ARG A 29 -8.02 -7.84 9.87
CA ARG A 29 -8.78 -7.52 8.65
C ARG A 29 -9.36 -6.11 8.69
N ARG A 30 -9.85 -5.63 9.85
CA ARG A 30 -10.33 -4.25 10.01
C ARG A 30 -9.17 -3.24 9.91
N LEU A 31 -8.03 -3.52 10.54
CA LEU A 31 -6.81 -2.72 10.40
C LEU A 31 -6.38 -2.61 8.93
N ASN A 32 -6.42 -3.71 8.17
CA ASN A 32 -6.05 -3.69 6.75
C ASN A 32 -7.04 -2.91 5.88
N VAL A 33 -8.33 -2.93 6.20
CA VAL A 33 -9.31 -2.06 5.53
C VAL A 33 -9.05 -0.59 5.87
N ALA A 34 -8.79 -0.28 7.14
CA ALA A 34 -8.46 1.07 7.59
C ALA A 34 -7.17 1.59 6.94
N GLN A 35 -6.09 0.82 6.98
CA GLN A 35 -4.81 1.14 6.35
C GLN A 35 -4.99 1.46 4.87
N ARG A 36 -5.76 0.66 4.12
CA ARG A 36 -6.02 0.93 2.70
C ARG A 36 -6.77 2.23 2.47
N LYS A 37 -7.75 2.58 3.31
CA LYS A 37 -8.45 3.87 3.22
C LYS A 37 -7.50 5.04 3.45
N VAL A 38 -6.65 4.93 4.47
CA VAL A 38 -5.66 5.96 4.80
C VAL A 38 -4.58 6.05 3.73
N ALA A 39 -4.16 4.92 3.14
CA ALA A 39 -3.25 4.89 2.01
C ALA A 39 -3.81 5.67 0.81
N VAL A 40 -5.10 5.49 0.48
CA VAL A 40 -5.75 6.27 -0.59
C VAL A 40 -5.75 7.77 -0.25
N LEU A 41 -5.97 8.14 1.02
CA LEU A 41 -5.85 9.53 1.45
C LEU A 41 -4.43 10.04 1.17
N VAL A 42 -3.39 9.35 1.63
CA VAL A 42 -1.99 9.75 1.44
C VAL A 42 -1.60 9.81 -0.05
N GLN A 43 -2.02 8.84 -0.87
CA GLN A 43 -1.74 8.79 -2.32
C GLN A 43 -2.39 9.94 -3.12
N ASN A 44 -3.48 10.50 -2.61
CA ASN A 44 -4.12 11.66 -3.24
C ASN A 44 -3.39 12.97 -2.95
N TYR A 45 -2.46 13.00 -1.98
CA TYR A 45 -1.63 14.16 -1.72
C TYR A 45 -0.33 14.12 -2.56
N PRO A 46 0.17 15.26 -3.04
CA PRO A 46 1.29 15.31 -3.99
C PRO A 46 2.68 15.02 -3.37
N ALA A 47 2.75 14.52 -2.13
CA ALA A 47 3.99 14.34 -1.36
C ALA A 47 4.83 13.10 -1.73
N ALA A 48 4.52 12.40 -2.84
CA ALA A 48 5.30 11.28 -3.39
C ALA A 48 5.68 10.15 -2.41
N TRP A 49 4.93 9.97 -1.31
CA TRP A 49 5.32 9.08 -0.21
C TRP A 49 5.47 7.61 -0.61
N LEU A 50 4.60 7.15 -1.51
CA LEU A 50 4.60 5.79 -2.02
C LEU A 50 5.13 5.72 -3.45
N LEU A 51 5.76 6.80 -3.94
CA LEU A 51 6.22 6.87 -5.31
C LEU A 51 7.40 5.92 -5.52
N LYS A 52 7.23 5.02 -6.48
CA LYS A 52 8.27 4.11 -6.97
C LYS A 52 8.48 4.36 -8.46
N SER A 53 9.60 3.87 -8.97
CA SER A 53 9.86 3.80 -10.39
C SER A 53 10.19 2.37 -10.81
N ALA A 54 9.83 2.01 -12.04
CA ALA A 54 10.21 0.76 -12.67
C ALA A 54 10.53 0.97 -14.15
N ASN A 55 11.63 0.37 -14.60
CA ASN A 55 11.98 0.32 -16.01
C ASN A 55 11.26 -0.87 -16.65
N LEU A 56 10.40 -0.59 -17.62
CA LEU A 56 9.52 -1.56 -18.27
C LEU A 56 9.79 -1.59 -19.76
N THR A 57 9.70 -2.78 -20.36
CA THR A 57 9.79 -2.95 -21.81
C THR A 57 8.39 -3.27 -22.35
N PRO A 58 7.79 -2.39 -23.16
CA PRO A 58 6.52 -2.68 -23.80
C PRO A 58 6.61 -3.89 -24.74
N VAL A 59 5.56 -4.71 -24.77
CA VAL A 59 5.40 -5.83 -25.71
C VAL A 59 4.18 -5.56 -26.57
N ALA A 60 4.38 -5.40 -27.88
CA ALA A 60 3.31 -5.09 -28.84
C ALA A 60 2.45 -3.88 -28.42
N SER A 61 3.12 -2.81 -27.95
CA SER A 61 2.52 -1.57 -27.45
C SER A 61 1.73 -1.72 -26.14
N VAL A 62 1.95 -2.81 -25.40
CA VAL A 62 1.35 -3.04 -24.08
C VAL A 62 2.44 -3.04 -23.03
N ILE A 63 2.27 -2.21 -22.01
CA ILE A 63 3.12 -2.14 -20.84
C ILE A 63 2.37 -2.81 -19.69
N THR A 64 2.90 -3.92 -19.18
CA THR A 64 2.36 -4.58 -17.99
C THR A 64 2.77 -3.79 -16.76
N LEU A 65 1.79 -3.39 -15.93
CA LEU A 65 2.08 -2.68 -14.69
C LEU A 65 2.75 -3.63 -13.67
N PRO A 66 3.68 -3.12 -12.84
CA PRO A 66 4.19 -3.85 -11.67
C PRO A 66 3.03 -4.35 -10.79
N GLU A 67 3.20 -5.51 -10.15
CA GLU A 67 2.12 -6.11 -9.34
C GLU A 67 1.73 -5.26 -8.12
N ASP A 68 2.68 -4.50 -7.59
CA ASP A 68 2.49 -3.55 -6.51
C ASP A 68 2.05 -2.17 -6.99
N CYS A 69 1.82 -1.96 -8.29
CA CYS A 69 1.34 -0.67 -8.81
C CYS A 69 -0.11 -0.42 -8.36
N ALA A 70 -0.34 0.58 -7.51
CA ALA A 70 -1.67 1.03 -7.12
C ALA A 70 -2.23 2.06 -8.11
N LYS A 71 -1.40 3.04 -8.49
CA LYS A 71 -1.79 4.12 -9.39
C LYS A 71 -0.59 4.57 -10.22
N PRO A 72 -0.62 4.48 -11.56
CA PRO A 72 0.42 5.09 -12.37
C PRO A 72 0.32 6.61 -12.29
N VAL A 73 1.46 7.28 -12.19
CA VAL A 73 1.57 8.74 -11.98
C VAL A 73 2.13 9.41 -13.23
N TYR A 74 3.24 8.89 -13.74
CA TYR A 74 3.99 9.52 -14.81
C TYR A 74 4.76 8.46 -15.60
N LEU A 75 5.00 8.72 -16.89
CA LEU A 75 5.64 7.78 -17.79
C LEU A 75 6.52 8.55 -18.76
N GLU A 76 7.76 8.09 -18.91
CA GLU A 76 8.74 8.66 -19.83
C GLU A 76 9.53 7.56 -20.52
N GLU A 77 10.12 7.86 -21.66
CA GLU A 77 11.04 6.93 -22.31
C GLU A 77 12.36 6.85 -21.53
N THR A 78 12.82 5.63 -21.25
CA THR A 78 14.03 5.41 -20.43
C THR A 78 15.29 6.02 -21.04
N THR A 79 15.38 6.07 -22.37
CA THR A 79 16.58 6.58 -23.08
C THR A 79 16.54 8.08 -23.31
N SER A 80 15.39 8.62 -23.71
CA SER A 80 15.28 10.04 -24.11
C SER A 80 14.83 10.94 -22.96
N GLY A 81 14.22 10.39 -21.90
CA GLY A 81 13.57 11.16 -20.84
C GLY A 81 12.33 11.92 -21.33
N ASN A 82 11.86 11.65 -22.55
CA ASN A 82 10.70 12.33 -23.10
C ASN A 82 9.42 11.78 -22.43
N PRO A 83 8.53 12.66 -21.92
CA PRO A 83 7.28 12.23 -21.33
C PRO A 83 6.33 11.65 -22.39
N LEU A 84 5.64 10.56 -22.04
CA LEU A 84 4.52 10.06 -22.83
C LEU A 84 3.24 10.82 -22.46
N THR A 85 2.44 11.16 -23.46
CA THR A 85 1.21 11.93 -23.25
C THR A 85 0.07 11.02 -22.78
N TRP A 86 -0.49 11.29 -21.61
CA TRP A 86 -1.61 10.53 -21.06
C TRP A 86 -2.94 10.94 -21.69
N LEU A 87 -3.69 9.98 -22.25
CA LEU A 87 -5.08 10.19 -22.62
C LEU A 87 -5.96 10.01 -21.38
N GLY A 88 -6.71 11.07 -21.05
CA GLY A 88 -7.52 11.11 -19.84
C GLY A 88 -8.67 10.10 -19.78
N ASN A 89 -9.07 9.49 -20.90
CA ASN A 89 -10.11 8.46 -20.89
C ASN A 89 -9.96 7.44 -22.04
N VAL A 90 -10.53 6.25 -21.83
CA VAL A 90 -10.57 5.18 -22.86
C VAL A 90 -11.45 5.58 -24.06
N ARG A 91 -12.32 6.58 -23.93
CA ARG A 91 -13.22 7.03 -25.01
C ARG A 91 -12.50 7.88 -26.05
N THR A 92 -11.46 8.60 -25.68
CA THR A 92 -10.59 9.37 -26.57
C THR A 92 -9.52 8.50 -27.22
N ARG A 93 -9.56 7.18 -26.98
CA ARG A 93 -8.70 6.24 -27.72
C ARG A 93 -8.94 6.40 -29.21
N ARG A 94 -7.87 6.42 -29.98
CA ARG A 94 -7.98 6.32 -31.44
C ARG A 94 -8.28 4.87 -31.79
N VAL A 95 -9.19 4.67 -32.74
CA VAL A 95 -9.60 3.33 -33.20
C VAL A 95 -8.48 2.67 -34.01
N SER A 96 -7.65 3.47 -34.69
CA SER A 96 -6.46 3.02 -35.41
C SER A 96 -5.19 3.42 -34.66
N ARG A 97 -4.27 2.46 -34.48
CA ARG A 97 -2.91 2.74 -34.03
C ARG A 97 -2.14 3.44 -35.14
N LEU A 98 -1.38 4.48 -34.79
CA LEU A 98 -0.50 5.17 -35.73
C LEU A 98 0.79 4.36 -35.91
N THR A 99 1.29 4.27 -37.14
CA THR A 99 2.69 3.86 -37.37
C THR A 99 3.62 4.99 -36.92
N ALA A 100 4.85 4.67 -36.53
CA ALA A 100 5.82 5.66 -36.04
C ALA A 100 5.95 6.87 -36.98
N ASP A 101 5.95 6.63 -38.29
CA ASP A 101 6.08 7.67 -39.33
C ASP A 101 4.86 8.59 -39.47
N SER A 102 3.72 8.22 -38.89
CA SER A 102 2.46 8.98 -38.95
C SER A 102 2.17 9.80 -37.68
N LEU A 103 3.04 9.70 -36.67
CA LEU A 103 3.09 10.62 -35.54
C LEU A 103 3.69 11.94 -36.06
N GLY A 104 2.85 12.84 -36.57
CA GLY A 104 3.29 14.14 -37.10
C GLY A 104 3.99 15.04 -36.07
N TRP A 105 4.16 16.32 -36.42
CA TRP A 105 4.87 17.35 -35.64
C TRP A 105 4.37 17.60 -34.20
N THR A 106 3.29 16.94 -33.76
CA THR A 106 2.72 17.01 -32.40
C THR A 106 3.31 16.01 -31.40
N GLY A 107 4.15 15.05 -31.84
CA GLY A 107 5.45 14.78 -31.20
C GLY A 107 5.66 13.73 -30.10
N ALA A 108 4.64 13.05 -29.54
CA ALA A 108 4.87 11.96 -28.58
C ALA A 108 3.80 10.85 -28.65
N PRO A 109 4.15 9.57 -28.42
CA PRO A 109 3.17 8.51 -28.35
C PRO A 109 2.20 8.72 -27.17
N GLU A 110 0.91 8.58 -27.46
CA GLU A 110 -0.16 8.71 -26.48
C GLU A 110 -0.33 7.39 -25.70
N VAL A 111 -0.59 7.45 -24.39
CA VAL A 111 -0.78 6.27 -23.53
C VAL A 111 -2.11 6.32 -22.80
N TYR A 112 -2.77 5.18 -22.59
CA TYR A 112 -3.98 5.08 -21.78
C TYR A 112 -4.02 3.82 -20.92
N PRO A 113 -4.65 3.89 -19.73
CA PRO A 113 -4.80 2.73 -18.86
C PRO A 113 -5.87 1.76 -19.39
N LEU A 114 -5.56 0.46 -19.34
CA LEU A 114 -6.49 -0.62 -19.62
C LEU A 114 -6.25 -1.77 -18.63
N ARG A 115 -7.13 -1.86 -17.61
CA ARG A 115 -7.01 -2.85 -16.52
C ARG A 115 -5.64 -2.75 -15.83
N ASN A 116 -4.84 -3.82 -15.85
CA ASN A 116 -3.50 -3.89 -15.25
C ASN A 116 -2.37 -3.58 -16.25
N THR A 117 -2.69 -2.87 -17.33
CA THR A 117 -1.74 -2.53 -18.39
C THR A 117 -1.91 -1.09 -18.82
N LEU A 118 -0.86 -0.52 -19.40
CA LEU A 118 -0.93 0.71 -20.19
C LEU A 118 -0.78 0.34 -21.66
N VAL A 119 -1.60 0.94 -22.52
CA VAL A 119 -1.53 0.72 -23.95
C VAL A 119 -1.03 1.98 -24.61
N VAL A 120 0.04 1.84 -25.39
CA VAL A 120 0.62 2.90 -26.19
C VAL A 120 -0.10 2.95 -27.54
N ASN A 121 -0.55 4.12 -27.95
CA ASN A 121 -1.28 4.37 -29.18
C ASN A 121 -0.35 4.49 -30.40
N GLN A 122 0.67 3.65 -30.45
CA GLN A 122 1.59 3.50 -31.57
C GLN A 122 1.68 2.01 -31.87
N ASP A 123 1.66 1.63 -33.15
CA ASP A 123 1.78 0.23 -33.50
C ASP A 123 3.20 -0.30 -33.26
N SER A 124 3.30 -1.53 -32.76
CA SER A 124 4.56 -2.21 -32.46
C SER A 124 5.55 -1.38 -31.61
N TYR A 125 5.06 -0.62 -30.63
CA TYR A 125 5.90 0.17 -29.73
C TYR A 125 6.66 -0.77 -28.78
N THR A 126 8.00 -0.66 -28.77
CA THR A 126 8.92 -1.49 -27.97
C THR A 126 9.99 -0.68 -27.23
N THR A 127 9.96 0.66 -27.32
CA THR A 127 10.93 1.52 -26.63
C THR A 127 10.78 1.37 -25.12
N GLY A 128 11.89 1.19 -24.41
CA GLY A 128 11.88 1.08 -22.95
C GLY A 128 11.33 2.35 -22.28
N VAL A 129 10.53 2.16 -21.25
CA VAL A 129 9.86 3.26 -20.52
C VAL A 129 10.14 3.16 -19.02
N THR A 130 10.30 4.32 -18.38
CA THR A 130 10.36 4.45 -16.93
C THR A 130 8.98 4.85 -16.45
N LEU A 131 8.29 3.92 -15.76
CA LEU A 131 7.01 4.20 -15.11
C LEU A 131 7.26 4.68 -13.70
N TRP A 132 6.71 5.84 -13.36
CA TRP A 132 6.59 6.34 -12.00
C TRP A 132 5.17 6.09 -11.51
N TYR A 133 5.03 5.44 -10.37
CA TYR A 133 3.73 5.00 -9.85
C TYR A 133 3.69 5.01 -8.32
N ASP A 134 2.50 5.18 -7.76
CA ASP A 134 2.28 4.96 -6.34
C ASP A 134 2.16 3.46 -6.07
N GLY A 135 3.03 2.96 -5.20
CA GLY A 135 3.02 1.59 -4.72
C GLY A 135 1.80 1.29 -3.83
N ARG A 136 1.33 0.06 -3.89
CA ARG A 136 0.33 -0.49 -2.99
C ARG A 136 0.96 -0.71 -1.62
N VAL A 137 0.24 -0.35 -0.57
CA VAL A 137 0.62 -0.67 0.79
C VAL A 137 0.22 -2.14 1.07
N PRO A 138 1.18 -3.01 1.45
CA PRO A 138 0.88 -4.40 1.82
C PRO A 138 -0.06 -4.48 3.03
N ASP A 139 -0.94 -5.48 3.05
CA ASP A 139 -1.81 -5.76 4.19
C ASP A 139 -0.96 -6.09 5.43
N LEU A 140 -1.20 -5.43 6.57
CA LEU A 140 -0.55 -5.71 7.85
C LEU A 140 -0.76 -7.16 8.30
N MET A 141 0.26 -7.70 8.98
CA MET A 141 0.26 -9.01 9.59
C MET A 141 0.81 -8.95 11.01
N ALA A 142 0.16 -9.63 11.94
CA ALA A 142 0.61 -9.75 13.33
C ALA A 142 0.23 -11.10 13.93
N GLY A 143 0.99 -11.56 14.92
CA GLY A 143 0.72 -12.77 15.67
C GLY A 143 1.99 -13.53 16.06
N THR A 144 1.82 -14.79 16.47
CA THR A 144 2.95 -15.68 16.75
C THR A 144 3.37 -16.41 15.48
N ALA A 145 4.67 -16.42 15.18
CA ALA A 145 5.23 -17.14 14.05
C ALA A 145 4.92 -18.65 14.13
N SER A 146 4.65 -19.28 12.98
CA SER A 146 4.42 -20.74 12.94
C SER A 146 5.73 -21.54 13.00
N ALA A 147 6.80 -20.96 12.46
CA ALA A 147 8.15 -21.49 12.46
C ALA A 147 9.14 -20.34 12.22
N GLY A 148 10.42 -20.59 12.47
CA GLY A 148 11.51 -19.65 12.18
C GLY A 148 12.84 -20.35 12.31
N ALA A 149 13.86 -19.79 11.67
CA ALA A 149 15.25 -20.22 11.81
C ALA A 149 16.17 -19.01 11.65
N ALA A 150 17.46 -19.26 11.46
CA ALA A 150 18.36 -18.24 10.93
C ALA A 150 17.79 -17.73 9.60
N THR A 151 17.78 -16.41 9.45
CA THR A 151 17.34 -15.69 8.25
C THR A 151 15.94 -15.99 7.74
N SER A 152 15.06 -16.52 8.60
CA SER A 152 13.68 -16.82 8.20
C SER A 152 12.68 -16.72 9.34
N LEU A 153 11.50 -16.24 8.99
CA LEU A 153 10.32 -16.22 9.85
C LEU A 153 9.12 -16.67 9.02
N THR A 154 8.34 -17.62 9.54
CA THR A 154 7.14 -18.12 8.85
C THR A 154 5.90 -17.54 9.51
N PHE A 155 5.05 -16.88 8.73
CA PHE A 155 3.80 -16.35 9.24
C PHE A 155 2.87 -17.47 9.74
N PRO A 156 1.98 -17.19 10.72
CA PRO A 156 1.06 -18.20 11.23
C PRO A 156 0.13 -18.77 10.15
N ALA A 157 -0.03 -20.09 10.12
CA ALA A 157 -0.76 -20.80 9.06
C ALA A 157 -2.26 -20.45 8.96
N ASN A 158 -2.90 -20.10 10.07
CA ASN A 158 -4.32 -19.74 10.13
C ASN A 158 -4.56 -18.22 10.06
N SER A 159 -3.69 -17.47 9.39
CA SER A 159 -3.79 -16.02 9.31
C SER A 159 -4.41 -15.53 7.99
N ASN A 160 -4.70 -14.22 7.90
CA ASN A 160 -5.19 -13.57 6.68
C ASN A 160 -4.04 -13.14 5.74
N VAL A 161 -2.90 -13.82 5.79
CA VAL A 161 -1.74 -13.52 4.94
C VAL A 161 -2.10 -13.61 3.47
N LYS A 162 -1.39 -12.82 2.66
CA LYS A 162 -1.54 -12.87 1.21
C LYS A 162 -0.65 -13.94 0.62
N HIS A 163 -1.27 -14.94 0.00
CA HIS A 163 -0.59 -16.02 -0.71
C HIS A 163 -0.18 -15.60 -2.13
N VAL A 164 0.61 -14.54 -2.21
CA VAL A 164 1.20 -14.03 -3.45
C VAL A 164 2.68 -13.85 -3.18
N ASP A 165 3.53 -14.40 -4.03
CA ASP A 165 4.98 -14.24 -3.90
C ASP A 165 5.36 -12.75 -3.93
N ASP A 166 6.43 -12.40 -3.22
CA ASP A 166 6.96 -11.03 -3.12
C ASP A 166 6.03 -9.97 -2.48
N TYR A 167 4.80 -10.34 -2.09
CA TYR A 167 3.79 -9.37 -1.61
C TYR A 167 4.24 -8.56 -0.37
N TYR A 168 5.07 -9.15 0.49
CA TYR A 168 5.59 -8.52 1.71
C TYR A 168 7.02 -7.99 1.56
N ASN A 169 7.62 -8.03 0.37
CA ASN A 169 9.00 -7.58 0.20
C ASN A 169 9.15 -6.08 0.48
N GLY A 170 10.20 -5.72 1.21
CA GLY A 170 10.46 -4.37 1.69
C GLY A 170 9.67 -3.95 2.93
N VAL A 171 8.81 -4.83 3.47
CA VAL A 171 8.10 -4.57 4.73
C VAL A 171 9.02 -4.89 5.91
N GLY A 172 9.09 -3.98 6.89
CA GLY A 172 9.81 -4.21 8.13
C GLY A 172 9.01 -5.08 9.11
N ILE A 173 9.70 -5.86 9.93
CA ILE A 173 9.10 -6.60 11.05
C ILE A 173 9.66 -6.10 12.39
N GLU A 174 8.79 -6.13 13.40
CA GLU A 174 9.14 -5.90 14.79
C GLU A 174 8.72 -7.11 15.62
N VAL A 175 9.54 -7.53 16.58
CA VAL A 175 9.30 -8.71 17.42
C VAL A 175 9.24 -8.29 18.88
N ASP A 176 8.04 -8.32 19.46
CA ASP A 176 7.79 -7.89 20.83
C ASP A 176 8.23 -8.92 21.87
N SER A 177 8.10 -10.22 21.57
CA SER A 177 8.45 -11.29 22.52
C SER A 177 8.84 -12.61 21.85
N GLY A 178 9.42 -13.53 22.62
CA GLY A 178 9.90 -14.83 22.13
C GLY A 178 11.31 -14.78 21.53
N THR A 179 11.61 -15.70 20.61
CA THR A 179 12.90 -15.72 19.92
C THR A 179 13.05 -14.46 19.04
N GLY A 180 14.15 -13.72 19.18
CA GLY A 180 14.37 -12.49 18.43
C GLY A 180 13.66 -11.26 19.01
N ALA A 181 13.11 -11.34 20.23
CA ALA A 181 12.49 -10.20 20.93
C ALA A 181 13.41 -8.97 20.99
N GLY A 182 12.81 -7.79 20.79
CA GLY A 182 13.51 -6.51 20.73
C GLY A 182 14.09 -6.18 19.35
N THR A 183 13.87 -7.04 18.35
CA THR A 183 14.22 -6.71 16.96
C THR A 183 13.21 -5.71 16.41
N VAL A 184 13.71 -4.63 15.82
CA VAL A 184 12.91 -3.55 15.25
C VAL A 184 13.41 -3.27 13.83
N GLY A 185 12.51 -3.36 12.85
CA GLY A 185 12.78 -2.92 11.47
C GLY A 185 13.64 -3.88 10.64
N ASP A 186 13.70 -5.17 10.99
CA ASP A 186 14.30 -6.17 10.10
C ASP A 186 13.45 -6.30 8.83
N VAL A 187 14.07 -6.18 7.66
CA VAL A 187 13.33 -6.03 6.39
C VAL A 187 13.17 -7.38 5.72
N ILE A 188 11.94 -7.68 5.29
CA ILE A 188 11.66 -8.86 4.47
C ILE A 188 12.25 -8.64 3.08
N THR A 189 13.24 -9.46 2.71
CA THR A 189 13.92 -9.38 1.40
C THR A 189 13.31 -10.30 0.35
N ASP A 190 12.64 -11.36 0.79
CA ASP A 190 11.93 -12.32 -0.05
C ASP A 190 10.74 -12.91 0.73
N TYR A 191 9.66 -13.24 0.02
CA TYR A 191 8.45 -13.80 0.59
C TYR A 191 7.84 -14.83 -0.35
N ALA A 192 7.76 -16.07 0.11
CA ALA A 192 7.10 -17.16 -0.61
C ALA A 192 5.63 -17.24 -0.20
N GLY A 193 4.72 -16.79 -1.06
CA GLY A 193 3.28 -16.75 -0.79
C GLY A 193 2.66 -18.14 -0.59
N ALA A 194 3.21 -19.16 -1.24
CA ALA A 194 2.75 -20.54 -1.10
C ALA A 194 2.96 -21.11 0.33
N THR A 195 4.04 -20.72 1.00
CA THR A 195 4.44 -21.25 2.32
C THR A 195 4.30 -20.23 3.45
N GLY A 196 4.17 -18.95 3.12
CA GLY A 196 4.17 -17.85 4.09
C GLY A 196 5.54 -17.61 4.75
N VAL A 197 6.62 -18.07 4.13
CA VAL A 197 7.99 -17.92 4.63
C VAL A 197 8.55 -16.58 4.16
N CYS A 198 9.03 -15.79 5.11
CA CYS A 198 9.75 -14.55 4.89
C CYS A 198 11.25 -14.78 5.08
N VAL A 199 12.07 -14.27 4.15
CA VAL A 199 13.52 -14.17 4.32
C VAL A 199 13.83 -12.82 4.94
N VAL A 200 14.60 -12.86 6.02
CA VAL A 200 14.91 -11.73 6.91
C VAL A 200 16.37 -11.88 7.38
N THR A 201 16.97 -10.89 8.04
CA THR A 201 18.37 -11.01 8.47
C THR A 201 18.53 -11.66 9.85
N GLY A 202 17.51 -11.51 10.71
CA GLY A 202 17.51 -12.00 12.08
C GLY A 202 17.34 -13.51 12.25
N THR A 203 17.35 -13.95 13.50
CA THR A 203 17.04 -15.34 13.88
C THR A 203 15.75 -15.37 14.68
N TYR A 204 14.79 -16.17 14.19
CA TYR A 204 13.45 -16.24 14.75
C TYR A 204 13.05 -17.69 15.04
N GLY A 205 11.92 -17.87 15.74
CA GLY A 205 11.41 -19.19 16.09
C GLY A 205 9.89 -19.21 16.20
N ALA A 206 9.33 -20.38 16.48
CA ALA A 206 7.87 -20.54 16.63
C ALA A 206 7.27 -19.84 17.86
N THR A 207 8.10 -19.23 18.72
CA THR A 207 7.64 -18.41 19.85
C THR A 207 7.68 -16.92 19.58
N SER A 208 8.24 -16.50 18.43
CA SER A 208 8.35 -15.09 18.06
C SER A 208 6.97 -14.47 17.88
N VAL A 209 6.61 -13.52 18.73
CA VAL A 209 5.41 -12.68 18.58
C VAL A 209 5.83 -11.40 17.87
N PHE A 210 5.22 -11.14 16.72
CA PHE A 210 5.66 -10.09 15.83
C PHE A 210 4.49 -9.32 15.22
N GLY A 211 4.81 -8.15 14.67
CA GLY A 211 3.96 -7.43 13.73
C GLY A 211 4.77 -6.80 12.60
N THR A 212 4.15 -6.67 11.44
CA THR A 212 4.70 -5.93 10.31
C THR A 212 4.56 -4.44 10.53
N ILE A 213 5.54 -3.66 10.10
CA ILE A 213 5.53 -2.20 10.15
C ILE A 213 4.79 -1.67 8.93
N SER A 214 3.85 -0.74 9.15
CA SER A 214 3.14 -0.04 8.07
C SER A 214 4.12 0.79 7.24
N LEU A 215 3.98 0.77 5.91
CA LEU A 215 4.75 1.65 5.01
C LEU A 215 4.22 3.10 5.00
N LEU A 216 3.06 3.34 5.59
CA LEU A 216 2.53 4.69 5.77
C LEU A 216 3.29 5.44 6.87
N PRO A 217 3.31 6.79 6.84
CA PRO A 217 3.95 7.58 7.88
C PRO A 217 3.37 7.27 9.26
N GLU A 218 4.20 7.37 10.29
CA GLU A 218 3.77 7.06 11.67
C GLU A 218 2.65 7.97 12.16
N GLU A 219 2.60 9.22 11.68
CA GLU A 219 1.53 10.17 11.95
C GLU A 219 0.14 9.65 11.51
N THR A 220 0.10 8.70 10.58
CA THR A 220 -1.15 8.11 10.10
C THR A 220 -1.67 6.97 10.97
N HIS A 221 -0.84 6.40 11.85
CA HIS A 221 -1.19 5.21 12.64
C HIS A 221 -2.40 5.44 13.56
N HIS A 222 -2.52 6.62 14.15
CA HIS A 222 -3.67 6.95 14.99
C HIS A 222 -4.98 6.92 14.18
N LEU A 223 -4.99 7.47 12.97
CA LEU A 223 -6.17 7.43 12.11
C LEU A 223 -6.49 6.00 11.64
N ILE A 224 -5.47 5.20 11.33
CA ILE A 224 -5.67 3.78 10.99
C ILE A 224 -6.37 3.05 12.14
N LEU A 225 -5.92 3.28 13.37
CA LEU A 225 -6.51 2.68 14.56
C LEU A 225 -7.97 3.13 14.75
N LEU A 226 -8.25 4.44 14.70
CA LEU A 226 -9.60 4.99 14.84
C LEU A 226 -10.57 4.47 13.76
N GLU A 227 -10.13 4.39 12.51
CA GLU A 227 -10.90 3.78 11.41
C GLU A 227 -11.16 2.31 11.67
N ALA A 228 -10.17 1.55 12.12
CA ALA A 228 -10.33 0.12 12.42
C ALA A 228 -11.31 -0.10 13.58
N THR A 229 -11.25 0.73 14.62
CA THR A 229 -12.15 0.71 15.78
C THR A 229 -13.57 0.98 15.36
N LEU A 230 -13.82 2.03 14.58
CA LEU A 230 -15.17 2.32 14.07
C LEU A 230 -15.68 1.22 13.13
N LEU A 231 -14.81 0.59 12.35
CA LEU A 231 -15.17 -0.56 11.51
C LEU A 231 -15.47 -1.84 12.31
N ALA A 232 -14.84 -2.03 13.47
CA ALA A 232 -15.12 -3.14 14.37
C ALA A 232 -16.44 -2.90 15.10
N ILE A 233 -16.62 -1.74 15.73
CA ILE A 233 -17.84 -1.38 16.45
C ILE A 233 -19.04 -1.31 15.51
N ALA A 234 -18.86 -0.73 14.31
CA ALA A 234 -19.84 -0.48 13.24
C ALA A 234 -21.04 0.39 13.60
N LYS A 235 -21.64 0.21 14.79
CA LYS A 235 -22.76 0.97 15.34
C LYS A 235 -22.80 0.85 16.88
N PRO A 236 -23.47 1.77 17.59
CA PRO A 236 -23.76 1.59 19.01
C PRO A 236 -24.49 0.27 19.28
N SER A 237 -24.17 -0.38 20.40
CA SER A 237 -24.76 -1.68 20.79
C SER A 237 -24.98 -1.74 22.31
N SER A 238 -25.55 -2.83 22.82
CA SER A 238 -25.67 -3.04 24.27
C SER A 238 -24.33 -3.07 25.00
N ASN A 239 -23.24 -3.38 24.28
CA ASN A 239 -21.90 -3.48 24.84
C ASN A 239 -21.08 -2.20 24.64
N ILE A 240 -21.54 -1.29 23.77
CA ILE A 240 -20.83 -0.05 23.45
C ILE A 240 -21.83 1.09 23.41
N ASP A 241 -21.71 1.95 24.42
CA ASP A 241 -22.56 3.11 24.58
C ASP A 241 -22.47 4.05 23.39
N LYS A 242 -23.60 4.71 23.11
CA LYS A 242 -23.71 5.69 22.01
C LYS A 242 -22.71 6.84 22.16
N GLU A 243 -22.41 7.23 23.39
CA GLU A 243 -21.47 8.30 23.70
C GLU A 243 -20.03 7.91 23.34
N VAL A 244 -19.62 6.68 23.65
CA VAL A 244 -18.30 6.14 23.28
C VAL A 244 -18.16 6.04 21.76
N PHE A 245 -19.20 5.57 21.05
CA PHE A 245 -19.17 5.53 19.59
C PHE A 245 -19.09 6.95 18.98
N GLN A 246 -19.80 7.92 19.56
CA GLN A 246 -19.75 9.31 19.12
C GLN A 246 -18.39 9.94 19.38
N TYR A 247 -17.75 9.60 20.50
CA TYR A 247 -16.38 10.01 20.82
C TYR A 247 -15.41 9.58 19.72
N TYR A 248 -15.32 8.28 19.40
CA TYR A 248 -14.44 7.80 18.32
C TYR A 248 -14.76 8.41 16.96
N THR A 249 -16.04 8.69 16.68
CA THR A 249 -16.45 9.34 15.43
C THR A 249 -15.92 10.77 15.33
N ASN A 250 -15.93 11.51 16.45
CA ASN A 250 -15.40 12.87 16.51
C ASN A 250 -13.87 12.86 16.43
N GLU A 251 -13.20 12.03 17.23
CA GLU A 251 -11.74 11.84 17.19
C GLU A 251 -11.25 11.49 15.79
N ARG A 252 -11.93 10.57 15.09
CA ARG A 252 -11.61 10.25 13.70
C ARG A 252 -11.68 11.47 12.80
N ARG A 253 -12.70 12.32 12.96
CA ARG A 253 -12.87 13.52 12.13
C ARG A 253 -11.73 14.51 12.37
N GLU A 254 -11.32 14.68 13.62
CA GLU A 254 -10.20 15.54 14.01
C GLU A 254 -8.88 14.98 13.47
N ALA A 255 -8.60 13.69 13.67
CA ALA A 255 -7.41 13.03 13.14
C ALA A 255 -7.31 13.11 11.60
N ILE A 256 -8.43 13.00 10.88
CA ILE A 256 -8.43 13.22 9.42
C ILE A 256 -7.98 14.65 9.09
N LYS A 257 -8.49 15.65 9.82
CA LYS A 257 -8.12 17.04 9.59
C LYS A 257 -6.63 17.26 9.87
N GLU A 258 -6.13 16.77 11.00
CA GLU A 258 -4.72 16.89 11.38
C GLU A 258 -3.79 16.24 10.37
N ILE A 259 -4.12 15.05 9.87
CA ILE A 259 -3.32 14.37 8.84
C ILE A 259 -3.34 15.16 7.53
N LYS A 260 -4.47 15.72 7.13
CA LYS A 260 -4.54 16.56 5.93
C LYS A 260 -3.68 17.81 6.07
N ASP A 261 -3.81 18.51 7.19
CA ASP A 261 -3.01 19.71 7.49
C ASP A 261 -1.51 19.34 7.48
N TRP A 262 -1.14 18.22 8.10
CA TRP A 262 0.24 17.70 8.10
C TRP A 262 0.74 17.35 6.69
N LEU A 263 -0.06 16.63 5.88
CA LEU A 263 0.28 16.29 4.50
C LEU A 263 0.49 17.53 3.64
N GLU A 264 -0.31 18.59 3.84
CA GLU A 264 -0.17 19.86 3.12
C GLU A 264 1.14 20.58 3.46
N THR A 265 1.60 20.52 4.71
CA THR A 265 2.88 21.15 5.08
C THR A 265 4.08 20.54 4.34
N ARG A 266 4.00 19.28 3.93
CA ARG A 266 5.08 18.56 3.24
C ARG A 266 5.20 18.88 1.74
N ILE A 267 4.20 19.55 1.17
CA ILE A 267 4.18 19.93 -0.26
C ILE A 267 5.19 21.05 -0.57
N LYS A 268 5.63 21.81 0.44
CA LYS A 268 6.46 23.01 0.25
C LYS A 268 7.89 22.65 -0.21
N GLY A 269 8.10 22.54 -1.53
CA GLY A 269 9.42 22.41 -2.16
C GLY A 269 9.64 21.19 -3.05
N TYR A 270 8.67 20.28 -3.18
CA TYR A 270 8.77 19.17 -4.14
C TYR A 270 8.29 19.64 -5.52
N GLY A 271 9.25 19.91 -6.41
CA GLY A 271 9.00 20.05 -7.84
C GLY A 271 8.58 18.69 -8.40
N ARG A 272 7.31 18.32 -8.22
CA ARG A 272 6.71 17.25 -9.03
C ARG A 272 6.67 17.75 -10.47
N VAL A 273 6.83 16.84 -11.43
CA VAL A 273 6.24 17.03 -12.76
C VAL A 273 4.76 17.29 -12.49
N GLU A 274 4.31 18.52 -12.76
CA GLU A 274 2.92 18.92 -12.54
C GLU A 274 2.02 17.93 -13.28
N ILE A 275 1.21 17.20 -12.52
CA ILE A 275 0.00 16.63 -13.07
C ILE A 275 -0.81 17.86 -13.44
N THR A 276 -1.03 18.10 -14.74
CA THR A 276 -1.97 19.12 -15.19
C THR A 276 -3.31 18.79 -14.53
N GLU A 277 -3.68 19.61 -13.56
CA GLU A 277 -4.88 19.47 -12.75
C GLU A 277 -6.10 19.61 -13.66
N ASP A 278 -6.72 18.50 -14.02
CA ASP A 278 -8.12 18.42 -14.43
C ASP A 278 -8.66 17.04 -14.04
N PHE A 279 -8.88 16.86 -12.73
CA PHE A 279 -9.55 15.68 -12.17
C PHE A 279 -10.55 16.10 -11.07
N ILE A 280 -11.73 16.58 -11.48
CA ILE A 280 -13.03 16.39 -10.81
C ILE A 280 -14.08 16.09 -11.88
#